data_AF-A0A8H6A4B8-F1
#
_entry.id   AF-A0A8H6A4B8-F1
#
_cell.length_a   1.000
_cell.length_b   1.000
_cell.length_c   1.000
_cell.angle_alpha   90.00
_cell.angle_beta   90.00
_cell.angle_gamma   90.00
#
_symmetry.space_group_name_H-M   'P 1'
#
loop_
_entity.id
_entity.type
_entity.pdbx_description
1 polymer ?
#
loop_
_entity_poly.entity_id
_entity_poly.type
_entity_poly.pdbx_seq_one_letter_code
_entity_poly.pdbx_strand_id
1 'polypeptide(L)'
;MSTPTNAEDQHDSKRQKTSPVNDSFDHLITMAANISPNFLRAVYSAPQSAQTFEHSISSPAPPAGSSPEDVQSKTAYLSELRKLIPTLQNDINIFLTKKMEEDKTLAEAQGRQISEQERKEEENYGEEVVEEDD
;
A
#
# COMPACT_ATOMS: atom_id res chain seq x y z
N MET A 1 -30.22 -69.84 41.16
CA MET A 1 -29.72 -69.13 42.36
C MET A 1 -28.37 -68.56 42.02
N SER A 2 -28.28 -67.24 42.04
CA SER A 2 -27.12 -66.44 41.70
C SER A 2 -26.15 -66.37 42.89
N THR A 3 -24.85 -66.27 42.61
CA THR A 3 -23.82 -65.45 43.30
C THR A 3 -22.45 -65.78 42.69
N PRO A 4 -21.57 -64.77 42.57
CA PRO A 4 -20.46 -64.74 43.50
C PRO A 4 -20.20 -63.36 44.12
N THR A 5 -19.36 -63.44 45.16
CA THR A 5 -19.09 -62.55 46.28
C THR A 5 -18.21 -61.32 45.95
N ASN A 6 -18.39 -60.30 46.80
CA ASN A 6 -17.94 -58.91 46.80
C ASN A 6 -16.45 -58.65 47.11
N ALA A 7 -16.01 -57.42 46.73
CA ALA A 7 -15.19 -56.42 47.47
C ALA A 7 -14.03 -55.87 46.61
N GLU A 8 -14.16 -54.67 46.03
CA GLU A 8 -13.83 -53.34 46.60
C GLU A 8 -12.32 -53.08 46.70
N ASP A 9 -11.79 -52.32 45.72
CA ASP A 9 -10.58 -51.51 45.89
C ASP A 9 -10.77 -50.19 45.12
N GLN A 10 -10.72 -49.08 45.85
CA GLN A 10 -10.72 -47.72 45.33
C GLN A 10 -9.36 -47.08 45.64
N HIS A 11 -9.03 -46.06 44.83
CA HIS A 11 -8.12 -44.95 45.09
C HIS A 11 -6.63 -45.11 44.70
N ASP A 12 -6.28 -44.47 43.58
CA ASP A 12 -5.62 -43.13 43.57
C ASP A 12 -4.37 -42.99 42.66
N SER A 13 -4.38 -41.86 41.95
CA SER A 13 -3.22 -41.02 41.62
C SER A 13 -2.13 -41.43 40.61
N LYS A 14 -2.12 -40.61 39.54
CA LYS A 14 -0.99 -39.83 38.99
C LYS A 14 -0.12 -40.44 37.89
N ARG A 15 -0.33 -39.88 36.68
CA ARG A 15 0.66 -39.32 35.71
C ARG A 15 2.07 -39.91 35.69
N GLN A 16 2.47 -40.45 34.53
CA GLN A 16 3.80 -40.40 33.86
C GLN A 16 3.70 -41.37 32.65
N LYS A 17 4.17 -41.15 31.42
CA LYS A 17 5.30 -40.41 30.86
C LYS A 17 5.00 -40.19 29.37
N THR A 18 4.92 -38.95 28.92
CA THR A 18 5.39 -38.59 27.56
C THR A 18 6.36 -37.44 27.73
N SER A 19 7.48 -37.52 27.04
CA SER A 19 8.56 -36.54 26.99
C SER A 19 9.21 -36.71 25.62
N PRO A 20 9.92 -35.72 25.06
CA PRO A 20 9.88 -34.28 25.34
C PRO A 20 10.01 -33.38 24.08
N VAL A 21 10.04 -32.05 24.33
CA VAL A 21 10.65 -30.97 23.53
C VAL A 21 9.91 -30.51 22.26
N ASN A 22 9.29 -29.32 22.35
CA ASN A 22 9.79 -28.18 21.59
C ASN A 22 9.49 -26.87 22.32
N ASP A 23 10.57 -26.10 22.50
CA ASP A 23 10.73 -24.79 23.13
C ASP A 23 9.56 -23.83 22.84
N SER A 24 8.95 -23.18 23.84
CA SER A 24 9.55 -22.13 24.67
C SER A 24 10.24 -21.02 23.87
N PHE A 25 9.52 -20.39 22.95
CA PHE A 25 9.90 -19.08 22.41
C PHE A 25 8.67 -18.21 22.12
N ASP A 26 7.87 -17.88 23.14
CA ASP A 26 6.86 -16.82 23.00
C ASP A 26 6.68 -16.03 24.31
N HIS A 27 7.78 -15.80 25.04
CA HIS A 27 7.77 -14.88 26.18
C HIS A 27 8.83 -13.78 26.12
N LEU A 28 9.20 -13.37 24.90
CA LEU A 28 9.90 -12.11 24.72
C LEU A 28 8.89 -10.97 24.75
N ILE A 29 8.78 -10.39 25.95
CA ILE A 29 8.31 -9.03 26.20
C ILE A 29 8.89 -8.11 25.13
N THR A 30 8.04 -7.51 24.32
CA THR A 30 8.30 -6.20 23.73
C THR A 30 7.00 -5.44 23.74
N MET A 31 7.02 -4.28 24.39
CA MET A 31 6.03 -3.22 24.26
C MET A 31 5.97 -2.82 22.78
N ALA A 32 5.32 -3.61 21.94
CA ALA A 32 5.04 -3.24 20.57
C ALA A 32 3.98 -2.14 20.65
N ALA A 33 4.44 -0.90 20.81
CA ALA A 33 3.69 0.27 20.38
C ALA A 33 3.09 -0.09 19.03
N ASN A 34 1.77 0.03 18.90
CA ASN A 34 0.97 -0.42 17.75
C ASN A 34 1.65 -0.09 16.40
N ILE A 35 2.52 -0.96 15.87
CA ILE A 35 3.24 -0.72 14.61
C ILE A 35 2.30 -1.12 13.48
N SER A 36 1.28 -0.29 13.27
CA SER A 36 0.61 -0.30 11.97
C SER A 36 1.62 0.18 10.94
N PRO A 37 1.84 -0.57 9.84
CA PRO A 37 2.81 -0.16 8.85
C PRO A 37 2.34 1.14 8.18
N ASN A 38 3.17 2.17 8.23
CA ASN A 38 2.83 3.51 7.75
C ASN A 38 3.29 3.65 6.30
N PHE A 39 2.33 3.82 5.39
CA PHE A 39 2.60 4.02 3.98
C PHE A 39 1.99 5.32 3.50
N LEU A 40 2.72 6.02 2.64
CA LEU A 40 2.15 7.02 1.75
C LEU A 40 1.66 6.30 0.49
N ARG A 41 0.35 6.30 0.27
CA ARG A 41 -0.30 5.50 -0.77
C ARG A 41 -1.17 6.34 -1.69
N ALA A 42 -1.10 6.05 -2.99
CA ALA A 42 -2.05 6.53 -3.99
C ALA A 42 -2.56 5.36 -4.84
N VAL A 43 -3.82 5.44 -5.26
CA VAL A 43 -4.45 4.42 -6.12
C VAL A 43 -5.02 5.13 -7.34
N TYR A 44 -4.47 4.81 -8.50
CA TYR A 44 -5.03 5.15 -9.79
C TYR A 44 -6.04 4.07 -10.20
N SER A 45 -7.21 4.50 -10.67
CA SER A 45 -8.27 3.62 -11.15
C SER A 45 -8.86 4.17 -12.44
N ALA A 46 -8.94 3.31 -13.45
CA ALA A 46 -9.54 3.56 -14.75
C ALA A 46 -10.36 2.33 -15.19
N PRO A 47 -11.27 2.47 -16.17
CA PRO A 47 -12.15 1.37 -16.57
C PRO A 47 -11.44 0.06 -16.96
N GLN A 48 -10.20 0.17 -17.47
CA GLN A 48 -9.42 -0.97 -17.98
C GLN A 48 -8.10 -1.19 -17.23
N SER A 49 -7.74 -0.34 -16.26
CA SER A 49 -6.48 -0.49 -15.53
C SER A 49 -6.54 0.13 -14.13
N ALA A 50 -5.72 -0.40 -13.23
CA ALA A 50 -5.50 0.17 -11.90
C ALA A 50 -4.02 0.08 -11.56
N GLN A 51 -3.51 1.06 -10.82
CA GLN A 51 -2.12 1.11 -10.36
C GLN A 51 -2.08 1.62 -8.93
N THR A 52 -1.34 0.93 -8.06
CA THR A 52 -1.07 1.38 -6.69
C THR A 52 0.37 1.87 -6.58
N PHE A 53 0.55 3.02 -5.95
CA PHE A 53 1.85 3.59 -5.63
C PHE A 53 1.99 3.63 -4.11
N GLU A 54 3.07 3.07 -3.58
CA GLU A 54 3.30 2.97 -2.14
C GLU A 54 4.75 3.31 -1.79
N HIS A 55 4.90 4.20 -0.81
CA HIS A 55 6.19 4.55 -0.21
C HIS A 55 6.13 4.28 1.29
N SER A 56 7.10 3.52 1.81
CA SER A 56 7.18 3.22 3.24
C SER A 56 7.64 4.43 4.04
N ILE A 57 6.99 4.71 5.16
CA ILE A 57 7.37 5.74 6.12
C ILE A 57 8.05 5.03 7.29
N SER A 58 9.32 5.33 7.51
CA SER A 58 10.14 4.65 8.53
C SER A 58 9.88 5.19 9.93
N SER A 59 9.53 6.47 10.01
CA SER A 59 9.15 7.14 11.26
C SER A 59 7.80 6.63 11.78
N PRO A 60 7.68 6.46 13.11
CA PRO A 60 6.43 6.02 13.72
C PRO A 60 5.35 7.09 13.56
N ALA A 61 4.13 6.67 13.20
CA ALA A 61 2.98 7.55 13.21
C ALA A 61 2.73 8.06 14.64
N PRO A 62 2.50 9.38 14.81
CA PRO A 62 2.20 9.93 16.12
C PRO A 62 0.87 9.36 16.64
N PRO A 63 0.77 9.01 17.94
CA PRO A 63 -0.45 8.48 18.53
C PRO A 63 -1.58 9.53 18.47
N ALA A 64 -2.83 9.03 18.38
CA ALA A 64 -4.02 9.87 18.48
C ALA A 64 -4.12 10.45 19.90
N GLY A 65 -4.09 11.78 20.02
CA GLY A 65 -4.06 12.49 21.31
C GLY A 65 -2.67 12.98 21.75
N SER A 66 -1.81 13.29 20.77
CA SER A 66 -0.40 13.63 20.96
C SER A 66 -0.18 14.69 22.05
N SER A 67 0.65 14.36 23.03
CA SER A 67 1.11 15.29 24.07
C SER A 67 2.25 16.16 23.51
N PRO A 68 2.53 17.36 24.06
CA PRO A 68 3.71 18.14 23.68
C PRO A 68 5.05 17.38 23.75
N GLU A 69 5.16 16.26 24.46
CA GLU A 69 6.33 15.38 24.42
C GLU A 69 6.48 14.57 23.10
N ASP A 70 5.45 14.50 22.27
CA ASP A 70 5.46 13.79 20.98
C ASP A 70 5.93 14.66 19.79
N VAL A 71 6.38 15.89 20.06
CA VAL A 71 6.76 16.86 19.01
C VAL A 71 7.90 16.34 18.13
N GLN A 72 8.86 15.62 18.71
CA GLN A 72 9.99 15.06 17.95
C GLN A 72 9.51 13.98 16.96
N SER A 73 8.69 13.05 17.42
CA SER A 73 8.11 11.98 16.58
C SER A 73 7.25 12.56 15.45
N LYS A 74 6.42 13.56 15.76
CA LYS A 74 5.61 14.26 14.77
C LYS A 74 6.46 15.01 13.75
N THR A 75 7.55 15.63 14.18
CA THR A 75 8.47 16.36 13.30
C THR A 75 9.19 15.40 12.36
N ALA A 76 9.68 14.27 12.87
CA ALA A 76 10.30 13.22 12.05
C ALA A 76 9.31 12.69 10.99
N TYR A 77 8.10 12.32 11.41
CA TYR A 77 7.04 11.84 10.53
C TYR A 77 6.67 12.82 9.41
N LEU A 78 6.43 14.08 9.77
CA LEU A 78 6.12 15.11 8.78
C LEU A 78 7.31 15.43 7.86
N SER A 79 8.55 15.31 8.36
CA SER A 79 9.75 15.51 7.55
C SER A 79 9.92 14.44 6.49
N GLU A 80 9.62 13.18 6.81
CA GLU A 80 9.63 12.07 5.85
C GLU A 80 8.51 12.21 4.83
N LEU A 81 7.28 12.49 5.28
CA LEU A 81 6.16 12.75 4.36
C LEU A 81 6.47 13.86 3.35
N ARG A 82 7.07 14.97 3.80
CA ARG A 82 7.45 16.08 2.91
C ARG A 82 8.46 15.66 1.83
N LYS A 83 9.33 14.67 2.11
CA LYS A 83 10.29 14.14 1.13
C LYS A 83 9.64 13.13 0.18
N LEU A 84 8.73 12.30 0.70
CA LEU A 84 8.08 11.24 -0.07
C LEU A 84 6.99 11.76 -1.01
N ILE A 85 6.28 12.84 -0.65
CA ILE A 85 5.21 13.41 -1.49
C ILE A 85 5.69 13.81 -2.89
N PRO A 86 6.78 14.59 -3.05
CA PRO A 86 7.30 14.92 -4.39
C PRO A 86 7.75 13.68 -5.18
N THR A 87 8.30 12.68 -4.48
CA THR A 87 8.70 11.41 -5.11
C THR A 87 7.49 10.67 -5.67
N LEU A 88 6.45 10.50 -4.84
CA LEU A 88 5.20 9.89 -5.27
C LEU A 88 4.54 10.66 -6.42
N GLN A 89 4.55 11.99 -6.37
CA GLN A 89 4.04 12.84 -7.45
C GLN A 89 4.79 12.57 -8.75
N ASN A 90 6.12 12.49 -8.70
CA ASN A 90 6.94 12.18 -9.86
C ASN A 90 6.61 10.79 -10.43
N ASP A 91 6.46 9.77 -9.58
CA ASP A 91 6.09 8.42 -10.01
C ASP A 91 4.74 8.40 -10.73
N ILE A 92 3.76 9.13 -10.20
CA ILE A 92 2.43 9.28 -10.83
C ILE A 92 2.54 9.99 -12.17
N ASN A 93 3.31 11.08 -12.25
CA ASN A 93 3.48 11.83 -13.51
C ASN A 93 4.12 10.95 -14.58
N ILE A 94 5.21 10.24 -14.26
CA ILE A 94 5.86 9.30 -15.18
C ILE A 94 4.88 8.25 -15.66
N PHE A 95 4.11 7.65 -14.74
CA PHE A 95 3.10 6.65 -15.08
C PHE A 95 2.05 7.19 -16.04
N LEU A 96 1.48 8.38 -15.76
CA LEU A 96 0.45 8.97 -16.60
C LEU A 96 0.99 9.39 -17.96
N THR A 97 2.19 9.96 -18.03
CA THR A 97 2.83 10.29 -19.31
C THR A 97 3.03 9.05 -20.18
N LYS A 98 3.57 7.98 -19.60
CA LYS A 98 3.70 6.70 -20.31
C LYS A 98 2.34 6.18 -20.79
N LYS A 99 1.30 6.29 -19.97
CA LYS A 99 -0.05 5.87 -20.35
C LYS A 99 -0.63 6.69 -21.49
N MET A 100 -0.43 8.01 -21.50
CA MET A 100 -0.86 8.87 -22.61
C MET A 100 -0.15 8.51 -23.92
N GLU A 101 1.14 8.19 -23.86
CA GLU A 101 1.89 7.72 -25.03
C GLU A 101 1.38 6.37 -25.54
N GLU A 102 1.15 5.40 -24.63
CA GLU A 102 0.52 4.11 -24.97
C GLU A 102 -0.84 4.33 -25.65
N ASP A 103 -1.71 5.17 -25.07
CA ASP A 103 -3.03 5.46 -25.60
C ASP A 103 -2.97 6.18 -26.97
N LYS A 104 -2.02 7.11 -27.16
CA LYS A 104 -1.79 7.78 -28.45
C LYS A 104 -1.42 6.77 -29.53
N THR A 105 -0.44 5.91 -29.26
CA THR A 105 -0.01 4.88 -30.22
C THR A 105 -1.13 3.88 -30.55
N LEU A 106 -1.96 3.52 -29.57
CA LEU A 106 -3.12 2.65 -29.79
C LEU A 106 -4.20 3.34 -30.63
N ALA A 107 -4.46 4.63 -30.41
CA ALA A 107 -5.41 5.39 -31.20
C ALA A 107 -4.96 5.51 -32.67
N GLU A 108 -3.68 5.83 -32.89
CA GLU A 108 -3.07 5.86 -34.23
C GLU A 108 -3.17 4.50 -34.93
N ALA A 109 -2.85 3.41 -34.23
CA ALA A 109 -2.93 2.05 -34.77
C ALA A 109 -4.36 1.61 -35.10
N GLN A 110 -5.37 2.13 -34.40
CA GLN A 110 -6.79 1.90 -34.67
C GLN A 110 -7.33 2.77 -35.82
N GLY A 111 -6.47 3.56 -36.47
CA GLY A 111 -6.88 4.39 -37.60
C GLY A 111 -7.72 5.60 -37.18
N ARG A 112 -7.72 5.98 -35.89
CA ARG A 112 -8.03 7.37 -35.52
C ARG A 112 -6.88 8.21 -36.06
N GLN A 113 -7.01 8.62 -37.32
CA GLN A 113 -6.11 9.62 -37.87
C GLN A 113 -6.29 10.90 -37.07
N ILE A 114 -5.16 11.51 -36.73
CA ILE A 114 -5.06 12.94 -36.46
C ILE A 114 -5.96 13.62 -37.47
N SER A 115 -7.00 14.30 -36.98
CA SER A 115 -7.94 14.94 -37.90
C SER A 115 -7.16 15.90 -38.80
N GLU A 116 -7.59 16.10 -40.05
CA GLU A 116 -6.94 17.09 -40.94
C GLU A 116 -6.82 18.47 -40.27
N GLN A 117 -7.72 18.77 -39.34
CA GLN A 117 -7.68 19.94 -38.48
C GLN A 117 -6.50 19.91 -37.49
N GLU A 118 -6.32 18.82 -36.74
CA GLU A 118 -5.20 18.66 -35.80
C GLU A 118 -3.84 18.68 -36.55
N ARG A 119 -3.78 18.10 -37.76
CA ARG A 119 -2.59 18.19 -38.64
C ARG A 119 -2.28 19.63 -39.05
N LYS A 120 -3.31 20.39 -39.44
CA LYS A 120 -3.17 21.79 -39.85
C LYS A 120 -2.81 22.71 -38.67
N GLU A 121 -3.35 22.43 -37.49
CA GLU A 121 -3.04 23.13 -36.24
C GLU A 121 -1.59 22.85 -35.78
N GLU A 122 -1.07 21.63 -35.99
CA GLU A 122 0.35 21.29 -35.76
C GLU A 122 1.29 21.95 -36.79
N GLU A 123 0.92 21.98 -38.07
CA GLU A 123 1.72 22.61 -39.15
C GLU A 123 1.88 24.12 -38.97
N ASN A 124 0.90 24.77 -38.34
CA ASN A 124 0.93 26.21 -38.07
C ASN A 124 1.46 26.57 -36.66
N TYR A 125 2.01 25.61 -35.90
CA TYR A 125 2.45 25.87 -34.54
C TYR A 125 3.66 26.84 -34.51
N GLY A 126 3.40 28.12 -34.22
CA GLY A 126 4.43 29.18 -34.13
C GLY A 126 4.25 30.35 -35.09
N GLU A 127 3.27 30.31 -36.00
CA GLU A 127 2.88 31.44 -36.84
C GLU A 127 1.46 31.88 -36.46
N GLU A 128 1.23 33.18 -36.27
CA GLU A 128 -0.14 33.68 -36.06
C GLU A 128 -0.92 33.54 -37.37
N VAL A 129 -1.90 32.61 -37.44
CA VAL A 129 -2.87 32.64 -38.54
C VAL A 129 -3.68 33.91 -38.36
N VAL A 130 -3.48 34.86 -39.27
CA VAL A 130 -4.47 35.92 -39.47
C VAL A 130 -5.59 35.26 -40.26
N GLU A 131 -6.71 34.97 -39.59
CA GLU A 131 -7.94 34.61 -40.28
C GLU A 131 -8.33 35.80 -41.16
N GLU A 132 -8.39 35.61 -42.48
CA GLU A 132 -8.98 36.60 -43.38
C GLU A 132 -10.49 36.57 -43.18
N ASP A 133 -11.02 37.57 -42.47
CA ASP A 133 -12.46 37.80 -42.34
C ASP A 133 -13.06 38.11 -43.73
N ASP A 134 -13.81 37.16 -44.31
CA ASP A 134 -14.70 37.36 -45.48
C ASP A 134 -16.14 37.70 -45.07
#